data_AF-A0A359JKZ2-F1
#
_entry.id   AF-A0A359JKZ2-F1
#
_cell.length_a   1.000
_cell.length_b   1.000
_cell.length_c   1.000
_cell.angle_alpha   90.00
_cell.angle_beta   90.00
_cell.angle_gamma   90.00
#
_symmetry.space_group_name_H-M   'P 1'
#
loop_
_entity.id
_entity.type
_entity.pdbx_description
1 polymer ?
#
loop_
_entity_poly.entity_id
_entity_poly.type
_entity_poly.pdbx_seq_one_letter_code
_entity_poly.pdbx_strand_id
1 'polypeptide(L)'
;MRRIKELIKNISPFNNRTDMPKILYIIKVILIFWAFKFGAELIGEGLVIALHFACGKNPLKGEMFSNNTITLITYFGYSIMIGIIVLFWKLFQKKGLKELGFVKPAASYFAGVLAGMVLLLISVAAITLTGAIEYNGVFGNIDYRMVAVMFICFVLQGALEEILCRGIVQQLLQKKTSVPSAIFVSAILFTIPHLSSMDFGNPAIASIAVVNLFLVSLIFSLLTLR
;
A
#
# COMPACT_ATOMS: atom_id res chain seq x y z
N MET A 1 14.13 19.42 28.84
CA MET A 1 13.44 19.83 27.59
C MET A 1 14.33 19.82 26.35
N ARG A 2 15.57 20.36 26.36
CA ARG A 2 16.46 20.42 25.17
C ARG A 2 16.79 19.06 24.54
N ARG A 3 17.16 18.06 25.36
CA ARG A 3 17.45 16.68 24.90
C ARG A 3 16.27 16.00 24.20
N ILE A 4 15.05 16.24 24.69
CA ILE A 4 13.82 15.68 24.08
C ILE A 4 13.54 16.33 22.72
N LYS A 5 13.68 17.66 22.61
CA LYS A 5 13.53 18.37 21.33
C LYS A 5 14.54 17.89 20.29
N GLU A 6 15.79 17.65 20.69
CA GLU A 6 16.83 17.10 19.80
C GLU A 6 16.50 15.66 19.37
N LEU A 7 16.02 14.80 20.28
CA LEU A 7 15.58 13.45 19.95
C LEU A 7 14.45 13.46 18.91
N ILE A 8 13.41 14.27 19.13
CA ILE A 8 12.27 14.43 18.20
C ILE A 8 12.75 14.90 16.82
N LYS A 9 13.65 15.89 16.79
CA LYS A 9 14.25 16.37 15.54
C LYS A 9 15.01 15.26 14.82
N ASN A 10 15.72 14.39 15.55
CA ASN A 10 16.52 13.32 14.97
C ASN A 10 15.66 12.19 14.36
N ILE A 11 14.59 11.78 15.04
CA ILE A 11 13.69 10.73 14.58
C ILE A 11 12.64 11.22 13.58
N SER A 12 12.59 12.52 13.29
CA SER A 12 11.64 13.11 12.35
C SER A 12 11.72 12.43 10.96
N PRO A 13 10.56 12.18 10.33
CA PRO A 13 10.49 11.57 9.00
C PRO A 13 10.98 12.51 7.88
N PHE A 14 11.09 13.81 8.17
CA PHE A 14 11.42 14.86 7.21
C PHE A 14 12.92 15.19 7.16
N ASN A 15 13.77 14.23 7.54
CA ASN A 15 15.21 14.31 7.33
C ASN A 15 15.83 12.93 7.11
N ASN A 16 17.03 12.90 6.53
CA ASN A 16 17.74 11.67 6.19
C ASN A 16 18.76 11.22 7.25
N ARG A 17 18.73 11.76 8.49
CA ARG A 17 19.67 11.33 9.54
C ARG A 17 19.50 9.86 9.87
N THR A 18 20.59 9.11 9.87
CA THR A 18 20.61 7.67 10.22
C THR A 18 21.47 7.36 11.45
N ASP A 19 22.24 8.34 11.93
CA ASP A 19 23.09 8.19 13.10
C ASP A 19 22.25 8.26 14.39
N MET A 20 21.81 7.08 14.83
CA MET A 20 21.04 6.80 16.04
C MET A 20 21.06 5.29 16.34
N PRO A 21 20.73 4.87 17.59
CA PRO A 21 20.52 3.48 17.94
C PRO A 21 19.48 2.77 17.07
N LYS A 22 19.63 1.46 16.87
CA LYS A 22 18.77 0.64 15.99
C LYS A 22 17.28 0.81 16.28
N ILE A 23 16.89 0.82 17.56
CA ILE A 23 15.48 0.96 17.96
C ILE A 23 14.90 2.32 17.56
N LEU A 24 15.67 3.40 17.72
CA LEU A 24 15.26 4.75 17.31
C LEU A 24 15.17 4.86 15.79
N TYR A 25 16.04 4.15 15.08
CA TYR A 25 15.97 4.08 13.62
C TYR A 25 14.72 3.33 13.14
N ILE A 26 14.35 2.22 13.79
CA ILE A 26 13.09 1.51 13.50
C ILE A 26 11.89 2.43 13.72
N ILE A 27 11.83 3.11 14.86
CA ILE A 27 10.77 4.09 15.17
C ILE A 27 10.72 5.17 14.08
N LYS A 28 11.87 5.72 13.68
CA LYS A 28 11.93 6.70 12.60
C LYS A 28 11.35 6.18 11.29
N VAL A 29 11.67 4.94 10.88
CA VAL A 29 11.14 4.38 9.63
C VAL A 29 9.62 4.15 9.71
N ILE A 30 9.11 3.71 10.86
CA ILE A 30 7.67 3.62 11.11
C ILE A 30 7.01 5.01 10.98
N LEU A 31 7.62 6.05 11.54
CA LEU A 31 7.14 7.42 11.39
C LEU A 31 7.19 7.92 9.94
N ILE A 32 8.21 7.52 9.17
CA ILE A 32 8.29 7.84 7.72
C ILE A 32 7.10 7.22 6.98
N PHE A 33 6.82 5.94 7.21
CA PHE A 33 5.69 5.25 6.59
C PHE A 33 4.37 5.99 6.84
N TRP A 34 4.06 6.27 8.10
CA TRP A 34 2.80 6.93 8.46
C TRP A 34 2.74 8.38 7.99
N ALA A 35 3.84 9.14 8.09
CA ALA A 35 3.86 10.51 7.59
C ALA A 35 3.67 10.58 6.08
N PHE A 36 4.26 9.65 5.33
CA PHE A 36 4.13 9.61 3.87
C PHE A 36 2.74 9.13 3.46
N LYS A 37 2.23 8.07 4.09
CA LYS A 37 0.87 7.56 3.84
C LYS A 37 -0.18 8.61 4.16
N PHE A 38 -0.27 9.08 5.40
CA PHE A 38 -1.29 10.04 5.81
C PHE A 38 -1.10 11.40 5.14
N GLY A 39 0.13 11.84 4.93
CA GLY A 39 0.40 13.08 4.19
C GLY A 39 -0.12 13.01 2.76
N ALA A 40 0.08 11.88 2.07
CA ALA A 40 -0.44 11.68 0.72
C ALA A 40 -1.98 11.55 0.69
N GLU A 41 -2.57 10.83 1.65
CA GLU A 41 -4.04 10.69 1.78
C GLU A 41 -4.71 12.05 2.04
N LEU A 42 -4.19 12.84 2.98
CA LEU A 42 -4.75 14.15 3.32
C LEU A 42 -4.73 15.11 2.12
N ILE A 43 -3.63 15.13 1.37
CA ILE A 43 -3.52 15.94 0.15
C ILE A 43 -4.49 15.40 -0.91
N GLY A 44 -4.57 14.08 -1.07
CA GLY A 44 -5.51 13.42 -1.99
C GLY A 44 -6.96 13.80 -1.72
N GLU A 45 -7.40 13.69 -0.47
CA GLU A 45 -8.76 14.10 -0.04
C GLU A 45 -9.04 15.58 -0.34
N GLY A 46 -8.07 16.46 -0.06
CA GLY A 46 -8.18 17.88 -0.40
C GLY A 46 -8.39 18.12 -1.90
N LEU A 47 -7.70 17.37 -2.76
CA LEU A 47 -7.86 17.44 -4.21
C LEU A 47 -9.23 16.90 -4.66
N VAL A 48 -9.72 15.82 -4.04
CA VAL A 48 -11.04 15.26 -4.34
C VAL A 48 -12.15 16.24 -3.96
N ILE A 49 -12.06 16.88 -2.79
CA ILE A 49 -13.01 17.91 -2.37
C ILE A 49 -12.99 19.10 -3.34
N ALA A 50 -11.80 19.57 -3.73
CA ALA A 50 -11.66 20.65 -4.71
C ALA A 50 -12.27 20.27 -6.08
N LEU A 51 -12.10 19.02 -6.51
CA LEU A 51 -12.69 18.50 -7.74
C LEU A 51 -14.23 18.51 -7.70
N HIS A 52 -14.84 18.16 -6.57
CA HIS A 52 -16.30 18.27 -6.43
C HIS A 52 -16.77 19.71 -6.65
N PHE A 53 -16.17 20.67 -5.94
CA PHE A 53 -16.52 22.09 -6.10
C PHE A 53 -16.29 22.59 -7.52
N ALA A 54 -15.18 22.21 -8.16
CA ALA A 54 -14.87 22.57 -9.53
C ALA A 54 -15.91 22.03 -10.54
N CYS A 55 -16.53 20.89 -10.24
CA CYS A 55 -17.62 20.31 -11.03
C CYS A 55 -19.01 20.79 -10.60
N GLY A 56 -19.12 21.85 -9.79
CA GLY A 56 -20.39 22.40 -9.34
C GLY A 56 -21.14 21.54 -8.32
N LYS A 57 -20.46 20.58 -7.69
CA LYS A 57 -21.00 19.76 -6.60
C LYS A 57 -20.52 20.29 -5.26
N ASN A 58 -21.44 20.52 -4.33
CA ASN A 58 -21.11 20.90 -2.97
C ASN A 58 -21.16 19.70 -2.00
N PRO A 59 -20.01 19.06 -1.69
CA PRO A 59 -19.99 17.90 -0.81
C PRO A 59 -20.43 18.25 0.62
N LEU A 60 -20.32 19.52 1.04
CA LEU A 60 -20.81 19.99 2.35
C LEU A 60 -22.34 20.02 2.43
N LYS A 61 -23.03 19.96 1.29
CA LYS A 61 -24.49 19.82 1.20
C LYS A 61 -24.92 18.40 0.83
N GLY A 62 -24.00 17.43 0.82
CA GLY A 62 -24.26 16.05 0.40
C GLY A 62 -24.31 15.85 -1.13
N GLU A 63 -23.96 16.86 -1.92
CA GLU A 63 -23.89 16.72 -3.37
C GLU A 63 -22.57 16.03 -3.75
N MET A 64 -22.62 14.74 -4.08
CA MET A 64 -21.45 13.94 -4.44
C MET A 64 -21.53 13.38 -5.86
N PHE A 65 -20.41 12.86 -6.36
CA PHE A 65 -20.42 12.02 -7.56
C PHE A 65 -21.11 10.67 -7.26
N SER A 66 -21.41 9.91 -8.31
CA SER A 66 -21.93 8.54 -8.14
C SER A 66 -20.89 7.63 -7.48
N ASN A 67 -21.33 6.55 -6.84
CA ASN A 67 -20.43 5.60 -6.15
C ASN A 67 -19.34 5.05 -7.07
N ASN A 68 -19.67 4.73 -8.32
CA ASN A 68 -18.68 4.27 -9.30
C ASN A 68 -17.63 5.34 -9.60
N THR A 69 -18.06 6.60 -9.75
CA THR A 69 -17.13 7.71 -10.00
C THR A 69 -16.25 7.99 -8.78
N ILE A 70 -16.81 7.98 -7.56
CA ILE A 70 -16.02 8.10 -6.33
C ILE A 70 -15.00 6.98 -6.24
N THR A 71 -15.42 5.74 -6.50
CA THR A 71 -14.53 4.56 -6.51
C THR A 71 -13.37 4.80 -7.47
N LEU A 72 -13.65 5.15 -8.73
CA LEU A 72 -12.60 5.42 -9.72
C LEU A 72 -11.69 6.57 -9.29
N ILE A 73 -12.23 7.67 -8.75
CA ILE A 73 -11.44 8.80 -8.23
C ILE A 73 -10.48 8.32 -7.13
N THR A 74 -10.95 7.51 -6.18
CA THR A 74 -10.12 6.96 -5.10
C THR A 74 -8.97 6.13 -5.67
N TYR A 75 -9.26 5.16 -6.54
CA TYR A 75 -8.23 4.27 -7.05
C TYR A 75 -7.24 4.96 -8.01
N PHE A 76 -7.72 5.83 -8.90
CA PHE A 76 -6.81 6.65 -9.71
C PHE A 76 -6.02 7.64 -8.84
N GLY A 77 -6.59 8.07 -7.71
CA GLY A 77 -5.93 8.88 -6.69
C GLY A 77 -4.64 8.26 -6.14
N TYR A 78 -4.50 6.92 -6.17
CA TYR A 78 -3.24 6.27 -5.81
C TYR A 78 -2.06 6.71 -6.69
N SER A 79 -2.28 7.09 -7.95
CA SER A 79 -1.23 7.65 -8.81
C SER A 79 -0.72 9.00 -8.29
N ILE A 80 -1.62 9.85 -7.77
CA ILE A 80 -1.28 11.13 -7.14
C ILE A 80 -0.51 10.86 -5.84
N MET A 81 -0.97 9.91 -5.03
CA MET A 81 -0.29 9.52 -3.79
C MET A 81 1.13 9.01 -4.04
N ILE A 82 1.32 8.17 -5.06
CA ILE A 82 2.66 7.72 -5.50
C ILE A 82 3.52 8.94 -5.86
N GLY A 83 2.98 9.91 -6.61
CA GLY A 83 3.68 11.14 -6.94
C GLY A 83 4.13 11.94 -5.70
N ILE A 84 3.25 12.11 -4.72
CA ILE A 84 3.54 12.80 -3.45
C ILE A 84 4.61 12.04 -2.65
N ILE A 85 4.51 10.72 -2.56
CA ILE A 85 5.48 9.87 -1.87
C ILE A 85 6.85 9.96 -2.53
N VAL A 86 6.90 9.92 -3.86
CA VAL A 86 8.13 10.10 -4.64
C VAL A 86 8.73 11.51 -4.40
N LEU A 87 7.89 12.53 -4.32
CA LEU A 87 8.33 13.89 -3.99
C LEU A 87 8.93 13.94 -2.57
N PHE A 88 8.23 13.43 -1.56
CA PHE A 88 8.73 13.39 -0.19
C PHE A 88 10.02 12.57 -0.07
N TRP A 89 10.12 11.46 -0.79
CA TRP A 89 11.34 10.67 -0.88
C TRP A 89 12.52 11.49 -1.41
N LYS A 90 12.33 12.19 -2.53
CA LYS A 90 13.37 13.05 -3.11
C LYS A 90 13.74 14.22 -2.19
N LEU A 91 12.76 14.88 -1.59
CA LEU A 91 12.98 16.07 -0.75
C LEU A 91 13.67 15.71 0.57
N PHE A 92 13.18 14.69 1.29
CA PHE A 92 13.59 14.41 2.67
C PHE A 92 14.61 13.28 2.78
N GLN A 93 14.51 12.25 1.93
CA GLN A 93 15.46 11.14 1.94
C GLN A 93 16.64 11.36 0.99
N LYS A 94 16.49 12.25 0.00
CA LYS A 94 17.54 12.66 -0.96
C LYS A 94 18.13 11.47 -1.72
N LYS A 95 17.26 10.55 -2.13
CA LYS A 95 17.60 9.28 -2.77
C LYS A 95 16.95 9.13 -4.14
N GLY A 96 17.51 8.26 -4.97
CA GLY A 96 17.02 8.02 -6.34
C GLY A 96 15.77 7.14 -6.39
N LEU A 97 15.11 7.08 -7.55
CA LEU A 97 13.95 6.20 -7.77
C LEU A 97 14.32 4.71 -7.79
N LYS A 98 15.55 4.39 -8.23
CA LYS A 98 16.06 3.01 -8.18
C LYS A 98 16.04 2.44 -6.77
N GLU A 99 16.25 3.28 -5.76
CA GLU A 99 16.19 2.87 -4.36
C GLU A 99 14.75 2.55 -3.89
N LEU A 100 13.73 3.18 -4.46
CA LEU A 100 12.32 2.85 -4.20
C LEU A 100 11.84 1.58 -4.92
N GLY A 101 12.69 0.92 -5.70
CA GLY A 101 12.33 -0.29 -6.45
C GLY A 101 12.03 -0.08 -7.94
N PHE A 102 12.14 1.15 -8.46
CA PHE A 102 12.00 1.43 -9.90
C PHE A 102 13.27 1.03 -10.67
N VAL A 103 13.52 -0.29 -10.77
CA VAL A 103 14.77 -0.86 -11.32
C VAL A 103 14.56 -1.77 -12.52
N LYS A 104 13.39 -2.40 -12.66
CA LYS A 104 13.07 -3.31 -13.76
C LYS A 104 12.17 -2.62 -14.79
N PRO A 105 12.18 -3.08 -16.06
CA PRO A 105 11.24 -2.58 -17.06
C PRO A 105 9.81 -2.91 -16.67
N ALA A 106 8.84 -2.09 -17.10
CA ALA A 106 7.41 -2.32 -16.82
C ALA A 106 6.93 -3.72 -17.24
N ALA A 107 7.53 -4.31 -18.29
CA ALA A 107 7.24 -5.67 -18.73
C ALA A 107 7.46 -6.74 -17.65
N SER A 108 8.30 -6.51 -16.64
CA SER A 108 8.45 -7.48 -15.54
C SER A 108 7.19 -7.64 -14.69
N TYR A 109 6.22 -6.70 -14.77
CA TYR A 109 4.92 -6.86 -14.14
C TYR A 109 4.18 -8.11 -14.66
N PHE A 110 4.35 -8.49 -15.93
CA PHE A 110 3.65 -9.66 -16.49
C PHE A 110 4.01 -10.97 -15.79
N ALA A 111 5.26 -11.11 -15.34
CA ALA A 111 5.66 -12.28 -14.55
C ALA A 111 4.91 -12.32 -13.20
N GLY A 112 4.74 -11.16 -12.56
CA GLY A 112 3.96 -11.04 -11.32
C GLY A 112 2.47 -11.31 -11.55
N VAL A 113 1.89 -10.79 -12.64
CA VAL A 113 0.50 -11.07 -13.04
C VAL A 113 0.29 -12.56 -13.26
N LEU A 114 1.19 -13.23 -13.99
CA LEU A 114 1.10 -14.66 -14.23
C LEU A 114 1.19 -15.46 -12.92
N ALA A 115 2.14 -15.12 -12.05
CA ALA A 115 2.28 -15.77 -10.75
C ALA A 115 1.02 -15.59 -9.88
N GLY A 116 0.47 -14.38 -9.84
CA GLY A 116 -0.78 -14.09 -9.11
C GLY A 116 -1.98 -14.85 -9.69
N MET A 117 -2.08 -14.94 -11.01
CA MET A 117 -3.13 -15.71 -11.68
C MET A 117 -3.04 -17.21 -11.34
N VAL A 118 -1.82 -17.78 -11.38
CA VAL A 118 -1.60 -19.19 -11.01
C VAL A 118 -1.99 -19.43 -9.56
N LEU A 119 -1.56 -18.56 -8.63
CA LEU A 119 -1.92 -18.67 -7.22
C LEU A 119 -3.44 -18.60 -7.02
N LEU A 120 -4.12 -17.66 -7.67
CA LEU A 120 -5.57 -17.53 -7.61
C LEU A 120 -6.27 -18.80 -8.11
N LEU A 121 -5.84 -19.34 -9.25
CA LEU A 121 -6.42 -20.56 -9.82
C LEU A 121 -6.21 -21.76 -8.89
N ILE A 122 -5.04 -21.91 -8.28
CA ILE A 122 -4.76 -22.96 -7.30
C ILE A 122 -5.69 -22.81 -6.08
N SER A 123 -5.84 -21.60 -5.55
CA SER A 123 -6.74 -21.36 -4.40
C SER A 123 -8.19 -21.67 -4.73
N VAL A 124 -8.70 -21.21 -5.87
CA VAL A 124 -10.08 -21.48 -6.31
C VAL A 124 -10.28 -22.98 -6.52
N ALA A 125 -9.35 -23.66 -7.18
CA ALA A 125 -9.42 -25.10 -7.39
C ALA A 125 -9.43 -25.88 -6.07
N ALA A 126 -8.55 -25.53 -5.12
CA ALA A 126 -8.48 -26.17 -3.82
C ALA A 126 -9.80 -26.04 -3.04
N ILE A 127 -10.42 -24.86 -3.03
CA ILE A 127 -11.71 -24.63 -2.33
C ILE A 127 -12.86 -25.32 -3.08
N THR A 128 -12.81 -25.40 -4.41
CA THR A 128 -13.82 -26.12 -5.19
C THR A 128 -13.76 -27.63 -4.89
N LEU A 129 -12.57 -28.20 -4.76
CA LEU A 129 -12.36 -29.62 -4.44
C LEU A 129 -12.89 -30.03 -3.06
N THR A 130 -13.03 -29.08 -2.11
CA THR A 130 -13.66 -29.38 -0.82
C THR A 130 -15.18 -29.38 -0.86
N GLY A 131 -15.79 -28.96 -1.97
CA GLY A 131 -17.23 -28.73 -2.10
C GLY A 131 -17.72 -27.45 -1.39
N ALA A 132 -16.81 -26.60 -0.92
CA ALA A 132 -17.18 -25.35 -0.23
C ALA A 132 -17.67 -24.26 -1.19
N ILE A 133 -17.27 -24.31 -2.47
CA ILE A 133 -17.77 -23.43 -3.54
C ILE A 133 -18.10 -24.25 -4.78
N GLU A 134 -19.09 -23.80 -5.53
CA GLU A 134 -19.51 -24.41 -6.80
C GLU A 134 -19.45 -23.39 -7.93
N TYR A 135 -19.08 -23.88 -9.13
CA TYR A 135 -19.10 -23.05 -10.33
C TYR A 135 -20.54 -22.86 -10.82
N ASN A 136 -21.00 -21.61 -10.82
CA ASN A 136 -22.37 -21.24 -11.18
C ASN A 136 -22.49 -20.63 -12.59
N GLY A 137 -21.48 -20.80 -13.46
CA GLY A 137 -21.45 -20.19 -14.79
C GLY A 137 -20.77 -18.81 -14.82
N VAL A 138 -20.85 -18.16 -15.99
CA VAL A 138 -20.34 -16.80 -16.21
C VAL A 138 -21.53 -15.83 -16.17
N PHE A 139 -21.37 -14.68 -15.52
CA PHE A 139 -22.40 -13.63 -15.50
C PHE A 139 -22.76 -13.19 -16.93
N GLY A 140 -24.06 -13.11 -17.25
CA GLY A 140 -24.52 -12.73 -18.58
C GLY A 140 -24.36 -11.24 -18.94
N ASN A 141 -24.08 -10.39 -17.96
CA ASN A 141 -24.06 -8.93 -18.08
C ASN A 141 -22.76 -8.31 -17.54
N ILE A 142 -21.61 -8.89 -17.87
CA ILE A 142 -20.31 -8.37 -17.43
C ILE A 142 -20.04 -7.00 -18.07
N ASP A 143 -19.78 -6.00 -17.24
CA ASP A 143 -19.21 -4.72 -17.67
C ASP A 143 -17.70 -4.87 -17.87
N TYR A 144 -17.31 -5.37 -19.04
CA TYR A 144 -15.90 -5.57 -19.41
C TYR A 144 -15.07 -4.28 -19.34
N ARG A 145 -15.70 -3.12 -19.56
CA ARG A 145 -15.01 -1.83 -19.46
C ARG A 145 -14.66 -1.53 -18.01
N MET A 146 -15.60 -1.68 -17.08
CA MET A 146 -15.35 -1.49 -15.66
C MET A 146 -14.31 -2.49 -15.14
N VAL A 147 -14.37 -3.75 -15.55
CA VAL A 147 -13.36 -4.76 -15.20
C VAL A 147 -11.96 -4.33 -15.65
N ALA A 148 -11.81 -3.89 -16.90
CA ALA A 148 -10.52 -3.43 -17.44
C ALA A 148 -9.99 -2.18 -16.70
N VAL A 149 -10.86 -1.22 -16.41
CA VAL A 149 -10.48 -0.01 -15.67
C VAL A 149 -10.08 -0.34 -14.23
N MET A 150 -10.86 -1.18 -13.55
CA MET A 150 -10.54 -1.61 -12.18
C MET A 150 -9.24 -2.41 -12.11
N PHE A 151 -8.90 -3.19 -13.14
CA PHE A 151 -7.61 -3.85 -13.20
C PHE A 151 -6.45 -2.86 -13.15
N ILE A 152 -6.52 -1.76 -13.92
CA ILE A 152 -5.51 -0.68 -13.89
C ILE A 152 -5.46 -0.02 -12.51
N CYS A 153 -6.63 0.25 -11.92
CA CYS A 153 -6.76 0.77 -10.56
C CYS A 153 -6.02 -0.09 -9.51
N PHE A 154 -6.16 -1.41 -9.57
CA PHE A 154 -5.46 -2.34 -8.67
C PHE A 154 -3.95 -2.40 -8.92
N VAL A 155 -3.49 -2.23 -10.16
CA VAL A 155 -2.05 -2.10 -10.45
C VAL A 155 -1.46 -0.86 -9.78
N LEU A 156 -2.18 0.27 -9.79
CA LEU A 156 -1.75 1.50 -9.12
C LEU A 156 -1.74 1.34 -7.59
N GLN A 157 -2.79 0.72 -7.02
CA GLN A 157 -2.83 0.43 -5.59
C GLN A 157 -1.68 -0.49 -5.17
N GLY A 158 -1.47 -1.59 -5.89
CA GLY A 158 -0.37 -2.53 -5.61
C GLY A 158 0.99 -1.85 -5.70
N ALA A 159 1.19 -0.97 -6.68
CA ALA A 159 2.44 -0.19 -6.79
C ALA A 159 2.65 0.75 -5.59
N LEU A 160 1.60 1.44 -5.13
CA LEU A 160 1.67 2.29 -3.93
C LEU A 160 2.09 1.49 -2.69
N GLU A 161 1.48 0.34 -2.46
CA GLU A 161 1.77 -0.53 -1.32
C GLU A 161 3.19 -1.10 -1.38
N GLU A 162 3.66 -1.51 -2.56
CA GLU A 162 5.04 -1.94 -2.78
C GLU A 162 6.05 -0.82 -2.48
N ILE A 163 5.79 0.41 -2.93
CA ILE A 163 6.67 1.55 -2.69
C ILE A 163 6.76 1.86 -1.20
N LEU A 164 5.64 1.92 -0.49
CA LEU A 164 5.62 2.24 0.94
C LEU A 164 6.30 1.15 1.77
N CYS A 165 5.95 -0.12 1.54
CA CYS A 165 6.41 -1.21 2.39
C CYS A 165 7.81 -1.70 1.97
N ARG A 166 7.97 -2.16 0.73
CA ARG A 166 9.23 -2.77 0.26
C ARG A 166 10.22 -1.69 -0.16
N GLY A 167 9.75 -0.66 -0.89
CA GLY A 167 10.58 0.44 -1.40
C GLY A 167 11.11 1.38 -0.33
N ILE A 168 10.34 1.68 0.71
CA ILE A 168 10.74 2.58 1.80
C ILE A 168 11.09 1.81 3.07
N VAL A 169 10.12 1.12 3.68
CA VAL A 169 10.31 0.54 5.02
C VAL A 169 11.42 -0.52 5.01
N GLN A 170 11.25 -1.57 4.21
CA GLN A 170 12.20 -2.67 4.15
C GLN A 170 13.57 -2.18 3.67
N GLN A 171 13.60 -1.37 2.61
CA GLN A 171 14.84 -0.85 2.04
C GLN A 171 15.65 0.03 3.01
N LEU A 172 14.99 0.86 3.84
CA LEU A 172 15.66 1.65 4.85
C LEU A 172 16.17 0.78 6.00
N LEU A 173 15.34 -0.12 6.51
CA LEU A 173 15.68 -0.95 7.66
C LEU A 173 16.83 -1.91 7.38
N GLN A 174 16.87 -2.56 6.21
CA GLN A 174 17.96 -3.48 5.85
C GLN A 174 19.35 -2.84 5.89
N LYS A 175 19.46 -1.51 5.77
CA LYS A 175 20.74 -0.79 5.86
C LYS A 175 21.28 -0.68 7.29
N LYS A 176 20.46 -0.92 8.34
CA LYS A 176 20.85 -0.75 9.76
C LYS A 176 20.36 -1.83 10.71
N THR A 177 19.45 -2.70 10.29
CA THR A 177 18.91 -3.82 11.08
C THR A 177 19.17 -5.14 10.37
N SER A 178 18.79 -6.25 10.98
CA SER A 178 18.83 -7.55 10.31
C SER A 178 17.71 -7.66 9.27
N VAL A 179 17.94 -8.46 8.23
CA VAL A 179 16.96 -8.72 7.17
C VAL A 179 15.62 -9.21 7.75
N PRO A 180 15.56 -10.18 8.68
CA PRO A 180 14.29 -10.60 9.29
C PRO A 180 13.55 -9.47 10.01
N SER A 181 14.26 -8.59 10.73
CA SER A 181 13.63 -7.45 11.40
C SER A 181 13.04 -6.44 10.39
N ALA A 182 13.74 -6.18 9.28
CA ALA A 182 13.23 -5.30 8.23
C ALA A 182 11.95 -5.85 7.57
N ILE A 183 11.93 -7.16 7.28
CA ILE A 183 10.77 -7.86 6.72
C ILE A 183 9.60 -7.84 7.70
N PHE A 184 9.84 -8.15 8.97
CA PHE A 184 8.82 -8.20 10.00
C PHE A 184 8.12 -6.85 10.18
N VAL A 185 8.89 -5.76 10.29
CA VAL A 185 8.32 -4.40 10.42
C VAL A 185 7.55 -4.00 9.15
N SER A 186 8.08 -4.30 7.96
CA SER A 186 7.39 -4.07 6.69
C SER A 186 6.04 -4.80 6.63
N ALA A 187 5.99 -6.08 7.02
CA ALA A 187 4.77 -6.88 7.02
C ALA A 187 3.72 -6.39 8.02
N ILE A 188 4.14 -5.92 9.20
CA ILE A 188 3.23 -5.27 10.16
C ILE A 188 2.63 -4.00 9.55
N LEU A 189 3.46 -3.14 8.97
CA LEU A 189 3.00 -1.86 8.40
C LEU A 189 2.13 -2.04 7.15
N PHE A 190 2.30 -3.14 6.41
CA PHE A 190 1.36 -3.54 5.36
C PHE A 190 0.02 -3.98 5.94
N THR A 191 0.02 -4.74 7.03
CA THR A 191 -1.20 -5.35 7.61
C THR A 191 -2.08 -4.35 8.35
N ILE A 192 -1.50 -3.45 9.16
CA ILE A 192 -2.25 -2.52 10.04
C ILE A 192 -3.30 -1.69 9.28
N PRO A 193 -3.00 -1.05 8.13
CA PRO A 193 -3.99 -0.25 7.40
C PRO A 193 -5.25 -1.02 6.98
N HIS A 194 -5.16 -2.35 6.83
CA HIS A 194 -6.27 -3.19 6.40
C HIS A 194 -7.23 -3.56 7.53
N LEU A 195 -6.82 -3.36 8.79
CA LEU A 195 -7.64 -3.72 9.95
C LEU A 195 -8.95 -2.93 10.01
N SER A 196 -8.98 -1.69 9.49
CA SER A 196 -10.20 -0.87 9.48
C SER A 196 -11.28 -1.40 8.52
N SER A 197 -10.90 -2.22 7.54
CA SER A 197 -11.82 -2.83 6.58
C SER A 197 -12.26 -4.25 6.96
N MET A 198 -11.81 -4.77 8.12
CA MET A 198 -12.16 -6.12 8.56
C MET A 198 -13.48 -6.17 9.31
N ASP A 199 -14.25 -7.23 9.04
CA ASP A 199 -15.42 -7.57 9.85
C ASP A 199 -14.98 -8.36 11.09
N PHE A 200 -15.00 -7.70 12.25
CA PHE A 200 -14.71 -8.31 13.54
C PHE A 200 -15.93 -9.01 14.18
N GLY A 201 -17.10 -9.02 13.51
CA GLY A 201 -18.28 -9.75 13.95
C GLY A 201 -18.08 -11.27 13.99
N ASN A 202 -17.10 -11.78 13.23
CA ASN A 202 -16.63 -13.16 13.32
C ASN A 202 -15.11 -13.21 13.60
N PRO A 203 -14.70 -13.40 14.87
CA PRO A 203 -13.29 -13.41 15.25
C PRO A 203 -12.43 -14.45 14.53
N ALA A 204 -13.00 -15.60 14.15
CA ALA A 204 -12.26 -16.65 13.43
C ALA A 204 -11.91 -16.19 12.01
N ILE A 205 -12.88 -15.62 11.28
CA ILE A 205 -12.66 -15.09 9.93
C ILE A 205 -11.67 -13.91 9.97
N ALA A 206 -11.85 -12.98 10.91
CA ALA A 206 -10.94 -11.85 11.08
C ALA A 206 -9.51 -12.31 11.35
N SER A 207 -9.31 -13.29 12.24
CA SER A 207 -7.98 -13.82 12.58
C SER A 207 -7.30 -14.46 11.37
N ILE A 208 -8.03 -15.27 10.58
CA ILE A 208 -7.50 -15.89 9.37
C ILE A 208 -7.13 -14.82 8.33
N ALA A 209 -7.96 -13.79 8.16
CA ALA A 209 -7.69 -12.70 7.24
C ALA A 209 -6.40 -11.92 7.60
N VAL A 210 -6.21 -11.60 8.88
CA VAL A 210 -4.99 -10.94 9.38
C VAL A 210 -3.75 -11.82 9.13
N VAL A 211 -3.82 -13.10 9.47
CA VAL A 211 -2.71 -14.04 9.26
C VAL A 211 -2.37 -14.12 7.77
N ASN A 212 -3.38 -14.20 6.90
CA ASN A 212 -3.16 -14.25 5.46
C ASN A 212 -2.49 -12.98 4.92
N LEU A 213 -2.96 -11.80 5.32
CA LEU A 213 -2.34 -10.51 4.92
C LEU A 213 -0.89 -10.39 5.41
N PHE A 214 -0.62 -10.85 6.63
CA PHE A 214 0.73 -10.85 7.16
C PHE A 214 1.64 -11.81 6.37
N LEU A 215 1.19 -13.05 6.13
CA LEU A 215 1.94 -14.07 5.38
C LEU A 215 2.23 -13.64 3.94
N VAL A 216 1.24 -13.12 3.22
CA VAL A 216 1.46 -12.65 1.85
C VAL A 216 2.46 -11.50 1.82
N SER A 217 2.44 -10.60 2.82
CA SER A 217 3.45 -9.54 2.91
C SER A 217 4.84 -10.09 3.21
N LEU A 218 4.99 -11.18 3.98
CA LEU A 218 6.27 -11.84 4.17
C LEU A 218 6.78 -12.41 2.84
N ILE A 219 5.92 -13.09 2.08
CA ILE A 219 6.27 -13.65 0.77
C ILE A 219 6.74 -12.54 -0.18
N PHE A 220 5.99 -11.44 -0.31
CA PHE A 220 6.39 -10.31 -1.15
C PHE A 220 7.73 -9.72 -0.70
N SER A 221 7.92 -9.57 0.61
CA SER A 221 9.18 -9.07 1.17
C SER A 221 10.37 -9.98 0.82
N LEU A 222 10.20 -11.30 0.90
CA LEU A 222 11.22 -12.29 0.52
C LEU A 222 11.54 -12.25 -0.98
N LEU A 223 10.53 -12.11 -1.84
CA LEU A 223 10.71 -12.01 -3.30
C LEU A 223 11.51 -10.76 -3.73
N THR A 224 11.61 -9.75 -2.87
CA THR A 224 12.41 -8.54 -3.14
C THR A 224 13.86 -8.63 -2.66
N LEU A 225 14.22 -9.65 -1.89
CA LEU A 225 15.61 -9.88 -1.50
C LEU A 225 16.43 -10.31 -2.73
N ARG A 226 17.69 -9.88 -2.78
CA ARG A 226 18.66 -10.26 -3.80
C ARG A 226 19.94 -10.74 -3.15
#